data_AF-A0A7X5IW49-F1
#
_entry.id   AF-A0A7X5IW49-F1
#
_cell.length_a   1.000
_cell.length_b   1.000
_cell.length_c   1.000
_cell.angle_alpha   90.00
_cell.angle_beta   90.00
_cell.angle_gamma   90.00
#
_symmetry.space_group_name_H-M   'P 1'
#
loop_
_entity.id
_entity.type
_entity.pdbx_description
1 polymer ?
#
loop_
_entity_poly.entity_id
_entity_poly.type
_entity_poly.pdbx_seq_one_letter_code
_entity_poly.pdbx_strand_id
1 'polypeptide(L)' 'TEFGYVEPVIVNSDMTIIGGHQRATVLTDLGYEEIDCIVIDIDKQKEKALNIALNKITGEWNKELLADLIADLQDSDF' A
#
# COMPACT_ATOMS: atom_id res chain seq x y z
N THR A 1 15.44 20.85 1.56
CA THR A 1 14.56 19.75 1.98
C THR A 1 15.45 18.68 2.59
N GLU A 2 15.38 18.51 3.92
CA GLU A 2 16.43 17.83 4.71
C GLU A 2 16.45 16.30 4.54
N PHE A 3 15.41 15.70 3.94
CA PHE A 3 15.32 14.23 3.79
C PHE A 3 14.97 13.70 2.38
N GLY A 4 14.63 14.54 1.39
CA GLY A 4 14.31 14.04 0.03
C GLY A 4 13.19 12.98 -0.03
N TYR A 5 13.09 12.27 -1.15
CA TYR A 5 12.16 11.16 -1.38
C TYR A 5 12.73 9.88 -0.73
N VAL A 6 12.37 9.60 0.53
CA VAL A 6 13.01 8.53 1.33
C VAL A 6 12.46 7.14 1.02
N GLU A 7 11.21 7.04 0.56
CA GLU A 7 10.59 5.75 0.26
C GLU A 7 9.71 5.82 -1.00
N PRO A 8 9.87 4.87 -1.94
CA PRO A 8 9.04 4.78 -3.13
C PRO A 8 7.57 4.39 -2.84
N VAL A 9 6.67 4.75 -3.76
CA VAL A 9 5.27 4.28 -3.76
C VAL A 9 5.22 2.85 -4.29
N ILE A 10 4.42 1.98 -3.66
CA ILE A 10 4.29 0.58 -4.09
C ILE A 10 3.03 0.48 -4.95
N VAL A 11 3.18 -0.03 -6.17
CA VAL A 11 2.09 -0.21 -7.13
C VAL A 11 2.06 -1.64 -7.67
N ASN A 12 0.87 -2.13 -8.03
CA ASN A 12 0.74 -3.38 -8.77
C ASN A 12 1.08 -3.17 -10.26
N SER A 13 1.17 -4.26 -11.02
CA SER A 13 1.43 -4.26 -12.47
C SER A 13 0.36 -3.51 -13.28
N ASP A 14 -0.83 -3.31 -12.71
CA ASP A 14 -1.92 -2.49 -13.29
C ASP A 14 -1.90 -1.01 -12.83
N MET A 15 -0.81 -0.57 -12.19
CA MET A 15 -0.63 0.77 -11.61
C MET A 15 -1.56 1.10 -10.43
N THR A 16 -2.23 0.12 -9.83
CA THR A 16 -2.97 0.31 -8.57
C THR A 16 -2.01 0.57 -7.43
N ILE A 17 -2.21 1.64 -6.67
CA ILE A 17 -1.40 1.95 -5.49
C ILE A 17 -1.73 0.95 -4.37
N ILE A 18 -0.73 0.21 -3.92
CA ILE A 18 -0.81 -0.75 -2.82
C ILE A 18 -0.39 -0.08 -1.51
N GLY A 19 0.61 0.82 -1.58
CA GLY A 19 1.14 1.53 -0.42
C GLY A 19 1.74 2.87 -0.77
N GLY A 20 1.68 3.82 0.17
CA GLY A 20 2.19 5.17 -0.04
C GLY A 20 1.16 6.17 -0.59
N HIS A 21 -0.14 5.91 -0.44
CA HIS A 21 -1.22 6.81 -0.88
C HIS A 21 -1.04 8.26 -0.43
N GLN A 22 -0.79 8.47 0.88
CA GLN A 22 -0.57 9.83 1.42
C GLN A 22 0.67 10.50 0.82
N ARG A 23 1.72 9.72 0.57
CA ARG A 23 2.95 10.21 -0.05
C ARG A 23 2.70 10.62 -1.49
N ALA A 24 1.97 9.82 -2.25
CA ALA A 24 1.55 10.16 -3.61
C ALA A 24 0.72 11.46 -3.65
N THR A 25 -0.23 11.63 -2.72
CA THR A 25 -1.00 12.87 -2.58
C THR A 25 -0.09 14.07 -2.30
N VAL A 26 0.80 13.97 -1.32
CA VAL A 26 1.72 15.06 -0.96
C VAL A 26 2.65 15.41 -2.11
N LEU A 27 3.17 14.43 -2.85
CA LEU A 27 4.05 14.69 -4.00
C LEU A 27 3.30 15.34 -5.16
N THR A 28 2.04 14.96 -5.35
CA THR A 28 1.15 15.61 -6.32
C THR A 28 0.91 17.08 -5.94
N ASP A 29 0.64 17.35 -4.65
CA ASP A 29 0.46 18.71 -4.13
C ASP A 29 1.74 19.56 -4.22
N LEU A 30 2.91 18.93 -4.14
CA LEU A 30 4.21 19.56 -4.33
C LEU A 30 4.58 19.78 -5.81
N GLY A 31 3.76 19.32 -6.76
CA GLY A 31 3.96 19.52 -8.20
C GLY A 31 4.95 18.56 -8.85
N TYR A 32 5.20 17.40 -8.26
CA TYR A 32 6.01 16.35 -8.90
C TYR A 32 5.23 15.68 -10.04
N GLU A 33 5.82 15.66 -11.24
CA GLU A 33 5.25 14.96 -12.42
C GLU A 33 5.66 13.48 -12.48
N GLU A 34 6.82 13.15 -11.92
CA GLU A 34 7.37 11.79 -11.90
C GLU A 34 7.85 11.44 -10.49
N ILE A 35 7.55 10.21 -10.06
CA ILE A 35 7.94 9.67 -8.76
C ILE A 35 8.46 8.24 -8.94
N ASP A 36 9.45 7.82 -8.15
CA ASP A 36 9.91 6.43 -8.22
C ASP A 36 8.90 5.50 -7.56
N CYS A 37 8.46 4.48 -8.27
CA CYS A 37 7.57 3.47 -7.74
C CYS A 37 8.19 2.08 -7.79
N ILE A 38 7.87 1.25 -6.81
CA ILE A 38 8.15 -0.18 -6.84
C ILE A 38 6.93 -0.85 -7.45
N VAL A 39 7.11 -1.39 -8.65
CA VAL A 39 6.09 -2.21 -9.32
C VAL A 39 6.27 -3.66 -8.87
N ILE A 40 5.19 -4.26 -8.37
CA ILE A 40 5.12 -5.68 -8.07
C ILE A 40 4.03 -6.32 -8.93
N ASP A 41 4.19 -7.58 -9.28
CA ASP A 41 3.18 -8.34 -10.04
C ASP A 41 2.57 -9.41 -9.13
N ILE A 42 1.40 -9.10 -8.58
CA ILE A 42 0.68 -9.98 -7.66
C ILE A 42 -0.81 -10.00 -7.97
N ASP A 43 -1.47 -11.11 -7.65
CA ASP A 43 -2.92 -11.22 -7.76
C ASP A 43 -3.64 -10.24 -6.82
N LYS A 44 -4.93 -10.00 -7.11
CA LYS A 44 -5.76 -9.05 -6.34
C LYS A 44 -5.98 -9.45 -4.87
N GLN A 45 -5.83 -10.72 -4.51
CA GLN A 45 -5.94 -11.15 -3.11
C GLN A 45 -4.69 -10.75 -2.33
N LYS A 46 -3.50 -11.02 -2.89
CA LYS A 46 -2.22 -10.59 -2.32
C LYS A 46 -2.07 -9.08 -2.31
N GLU A 47 -2.61 -8.38 -3.32
CA GLU A 47 -2.67 -6.91 -3.34
C GLU A 47 -3.39 -6.37 -2.11
N LYS A 48 -4.58 -6.90 -1.80
CA LYS A 48 -5.35 -6.51 -0.60
C LYS A 48 -4.62 -6.86 0.69
N ALA A 49 -4.07 -8.07 0.79
CA ALA A 49 -3.33 -8.50 1.96
C ALA A 49 -2.12 -7.59 2.22
N LEU A 50 -1.39 -7.21 1.16
CA LEU A 50 -0.26 -6.31 1.26
C LEU A 50 -0.67 -4.88 1.61
N ASN A 51 -1.76 -4.36 1.04
CA ASN A 51 -2.31 -3.05 1.40
C ASN A 51 -2.61 -2.97 2.91
N ILE A 52 -3.24 -4.01 3.47
CA ILE A 52 -3.54 -4.09 4.90
C ILE A 52 -2.25 -4.24 5.73
N ALA A 53 -1.31 -5.08 5.29
CA ALA A 53 -0.02 -5.25 5.96
C ALA A 53 0.82 -3.96 5.99
N LEU A 54 0.77 -3.14 4.94
CA LEU A 54 1.45 -1.84 4.88
C LEU A 54 0.78 -0.83 5.80
N ASN A 55 -0.56 -0.79 5.84
CA ASN A 55 -1.28 0.05 6.81
C ASN A 55 -0.91 -0.27 8.26
N LYS A 56 -0.60 -1.53 8.60
CA LYS A 56 -0.12 -1.95 9.92
C LYS A 56 1.28 -1.40 10.26
N ILE A 57 2.15 -1.20 9.28
CA ILE A 57 3.53 -0.73 9.51
C ILE A 57 3.55 0.79 9.73
N THR A 58 2.61 1.53 9.15
CA THR A 58 2.58 3.00 9.18
C THR A 58 1.50 3.62 10.10
N GLY A 59 0.59 2.85 10.70
CA GLY A 59 -0.48 3.37 11.58
C GLY A 59 -1.08 2.36 12.57
N GLU A 60 -1.82 2.85 13.57
CA GLU A 60 -2.58 2.01 14.52
C GLU A 60 -3.57 1.09 13.78
N TRP A 61 -3.71 -0.14 14.27
CA TRP A 61 -4.60 -1.14 13.68
C TRP A 61 -6.05 -0.66 13.62
N ASN A 62 -6.60 -0.57 12.41
CA ASN A 62 -8.05 -0.59 12.27
C ASN A 62 -8.55 -2.01 12.55
N LYS A 63 -9.16 -2.20 13.71
CA LYS A 63 -9.60 -3.51 14.21
C LYS A 63 -10.65 -4.18 13.32
N GLU A 64 -11.41 -3.41 12.55
CA GLU A 64 -12.42 -3.94 11.62
C GLU A 64 -11.75 -4.57 10.39
N LEU A 65 -10.84 -3.84 9.73
CA LEU A 65 -10.06 -4.36 8.60
C LEU A 65 -9.15 -5.55 8.99
N LEU A 66 -8.69 -5.59 10.23
CA LEU A 66 -7.94 -6.74 10.75
C LEU A 66 -8.83 -7.97 10.91
N ALA A 67 -10.05 -7.81 11.42
CA ALA A 67 -11.00 -8.92 11.56
C ALA A 67 -11.38 -9.49 10.19
N ASP A 68 -11.62 -8.62 9.20
CA ASP A 68 -11.91 -9.03 7.82
C ASP A 68 -10.74 -9.79 7.19
N LEU A 69 -9.49 -9.33 7.38
CA LEU A 69 -8.32 -10.06 6.88
C LEU A 69 -8.14 -11.43 7.54
N ILE A 70 -8.37 -11.53 8.85
CA ILE A 70 -8.30 -12.81 9.57
C ILE A 70 -9.37 -13.77 9.05
N ALA A 71 -10.58 -13.27 8.77
CA ALA A 71 -11.66 -14.07 8.19
C ALA A 71 -11.31 -14.54 6.77
N ASP A 72 -10.85 -13.64 5.89
CA ASP A 72 -10.45 -13.99 4.51
C ASP A 72 -9.32 -15.01 4.47
N LEU A 73 -8.33 -14.91 5.39
CA LEU A 73 -7.24 -15.88 5.48
C LEU A 73 -7.70 -17.25 6.00
N GLN A 74 -8.65 -17.28 6.94
CA GLN A 74 -9.22 -18.52 7.45
C GLN A 74 -10.09 -19.24 6.41
N ASP A 75 -10.77 -18.49 5.54
CA ASP A 75 -11.56 -19.06 4.44
C ASP A 75 -10.68 -19.58 3.28
N SER A 76 -9.44 -19.11 3.17
CA SER A 76 -8.51 -19.55 2.10
C SER A 76 -7.78 -20.87 2.36
N ASP A 77 -8.00 -21.51 3.53
CA ASP A 77 -7.30 -22.73 3.99
C ASP A 77 -8.20 -24.00 3.97
N PHE A 78 -9.21 -24.07 3.09
CA PHE A 78 -10.03 -25.28 2.85
C PHE A 78 -10.09 -25.74 1.38
#